data_AF-A0A3R6RXZ8-F1
#
_entry.id   AF-A0A3R6RXZ8-F1
#
_cell.length_a   1.000
_cell.length_b   1.000
_cell.length_c   1.000
_cell.angle_alpha   90.00
_cell.angle_beta   90.00
_cell.angle_gamma   90.00
#
_symmetry.space_group_name_H-M   'P 1'
#
loop_
_entity.id
_entity.type
_entity.pdbx_description
1 polymer ?
#
loop_
_entity_poly.entity_id
_entity_poly.type
_entity_poly.pdbx_seq_one_letter_code
_entity_poly.pdbx_strand_id
1 'polypeptide(L)'
;MAVTVCVTAIIYWNKKRNELRAAATILKLQIQDIEVNIENLKAEAIVGNCLSEQPLYYSKVIFEENNWLKYNYMFADKLGASNFETIDKFFKIAQEIKTQQIFIKMKIQDSINAKCSFYYLQQYNRLNQTVSDIRENKEQLCMQDLQYTKALYNNPALSIGTYIHQELCNGLEKGLNKYQRISGNIAFQKLCKVGGIIS
;
A
#
# COMPACT_ATOMS: atom_id res chain seq x y z
N MET A 1 -54.28 0.18 7.25
CA MET A 1 -53.25 1.24 7.11
C MET A 1 -52.27 1.32 8.29
N ALA A 2 -52.72 1.25 9.55
CA ALA A 2 -51.79 1.30 10.71
C ALA A 2 -50.77 0.13 10.72
N VAL A 3 -51.22 -1.10 10.44
CA VAL A 3 -50.35 -2.30 10.42
C VAL A 3 -49.25 -2.19 9.35
N THR A 4 -49.59 -1.71 8.16
CA THR A 4 -48.63 -1.53 7.06
C THR A 4 -47.58 -0.46 7.40
N VAL A 5 -47.97 0.62 8.10
CA VAL A 5 -47.04 1.66 8.57
C VAL A 5 -46.09 1.09 9.65
N CYS A 6 -46.61 0.33 10.62
CA CYS A 6 -45.79 -0.32 11.65
C CYS A 6 -44.79 -1.32 11.06
N VAL A 7 -45.22 -2.18 10.13
CA VAL A 7 -44.34 -3.14 9.45
C VAL A 7 -43.24 -2.41 8.67
N THR A 8 -43.59 -1.35 7.95
CA THR A 8 -42.61 -0.55 7.20
C THR A 8 -41.60 0.12 8.13
N ALA A 9 -42.04 0.65 9.28
CA ALA A 9 -41.16 1.23 10.28
C ALA A 9 -40.18 0.21 10.88
N ILE A 10 -40.65 -1.01 11.15
CA ILE A 10 -39.80 -2.11 11.65
C ILE A 10 -38.76 -2.52 10.61
N ILE A 11 -39.18 -2.69 9.35
CA ILE A 11 -38.27 -3.04 8.25
C ILE A 11 -37.21 -1.95 8.08
N TYR A 12 -37.61 -0.68 8.10
CA TYR A 12 -36.70 0.45 8.00
C TYR A 12 -35.68 0.46 9.15
N TRP A 13 -36.13 0.24 10.39
CA TRP A 13 -35.23 0.18 11.55
C TRP A 13 -34.25 -0.98 11.43
N ASN A 14 -34.72 -2.17 11.05
CA ASN A 14 -33.87 -3.34 10.87
C ASN A 14 -32.83 -3.13 9.76
N LYS A 15 -33.22 -2.52 8.65
CA LYS A 15 -32.30 -2.15 7.56
C LYS A 15 -31.20 -1.21 8.08
N LYS A 16 -31.56 -0.14 8.79
CA LYS A 16 -30.60 0.82 9.36
C LYS A 16 -29.65 0.19 10.38
N ARG A 17 -30.14 -0.74 11.21
CA ARG A 17 -29.30 -1.52 12.14
C ARG A 17 -28.34 -2.45 11.39
N ASN A 18 -28.80 -3.12 10.36
CA ASN A 18 -27.98 -4.02 9.54
C ASN A 18 -26.88 -3.25 8.80
N GLU A 19 -27.20 -2.08 8.24
CA GLU A 19 -26.24 -1.19 7.59
C GLU A 19 -25.15 -0.71 8.56
N LEU A 20 -25.53 -0.28 9.76
CA LEU A 20 -24.58 0.13 10.79
C LEU A 20 -23.67 -1.04 11.23
N ARG A 21 -24.23 -2.23 11.39
CA ARG A 21 -23.48 -3.44 11.74
C ARG A 21 -22.50 -3.84 10.63
N ALA A 22 -22.92 -3.77 9.38
CA ALA A 22 -22.07 -4.04 8.23
C ALA A 22 -20.91 -3.02 8.16
N ALA A 23 -21.21 -1.73 8.28
CA ALA A 23 -20.20 -0.67 8.30
C ALA A 23 -19.20 -0.88 9.45
N ALA A 24 -19.66 -1.18 10.67
CA ALA A 24 -18.78 -1.45 11.80
C ALA A 24 -17.89 -2.67 11.58
N THR A 25 -18.42 -3.72 10.93
CA THR A 25 -17.66 -4.94 10.61
C THR A 25 -16.57 -4.64 9.59
N ILE A 26 -16.89 -3.90 8.53
CA ILE A 26 -15.93 -3.47 7.52
C ILE A 26 -14.82 -2.62 8.15
N LEU A 27 -15.18 -1.64 8.99
CA LEU A 27 -14.21 -0.79 9.67
C LEU A 27 -13.34 -1.59 10.64
N LYS A 28 -13.91 -2.53 11.38
CA LYS A 28 -13.16 -3.42 12.27
C LYS A 28 -12.08 -4.19 11.50
N LEU A 29 -12.49 -4.90 10.45
CA LEU A 29 -11.57 -5.70 9.64
C LEU A 29 -10.50 -4.82 9.00
N GLN A 30 -10.89 -3.66 8.48
CA GLN A 30 -9.94 -2.72 7.89
C GLN A 30 -8.94 -2.18 8.92
N ILE A 31 -9.37 -1.81 10.13
CA ILE A 31 -8.44 -1.37 11.19
C ILE A 31 -7.42 -2.47 11.47
N GLN A 32 -7.86 -3.71 11.64
CA GLN A 32 -6.98 -4.85 11.90
C GLN A 32 -5.99 -5.09 10.75
N ASP A 33 -6.46 -5.04 9.50
CA ASP A 33 -5.61 -5.17 8.32
C ASP A 33 -4.58 -4.04 8.21
N ILE A 34 -4.99 -2.79 8.47
CA ILE A 34 -4.10 -1.63 8.46
C ILE A 34 -2.99 -1.80 9.50
N GLU A 35 -3.34 -2.23 10.71
CA GLU A 35 -2.37 -2.43 11.79
C GLU A 35 -1.34 -3.48 11.41
N VAL A 36 -1.77 -4.64 10.90
CA VAL A 36 -0.87 -5.71 10.44
C VAL A 36 0.03 -5.20 9.30
N ASN A 37 -0.55 -4.51 8.31
CA ASN A 37 0.22 -4.01 7.17
C ASN A 37 1.27 -2.97 7.58
N ILE A 38 0.93 -2.05 8.50
CA ILE A 38 1.87 -1.04 9.00
C ILE A 38 2.94 -1.68 9.89
N GLU A 39 2.59 -2.63 10.75
CA GLU A 39 3.55 -3.34 11.61
C GLU A 39 4.56 -4.12 10.77
N ASN A 40 4.11 -4.84 9.75
CA ASN A 40 4.98 -5.54 8.80
C ASN A 40 5.86 -4.56 8.02
N LEU A 41 5.27 -3.49 7.49
CA LEU A 41 6.03 -2.47 6.76
C LEU A 41 7.12 -1.85 7.65
N LYS A 42 6.81 -1.56 8.92
CA LYS A 42 7.77 -1.00 9.87
C LYS A 42 8.92 -1.97 10.18
N ALA A 43 8.63 -3.26 10.30
CA ALA A 43 9.62 -4.28 10.60
C ALA A 43 10.58 -4.53 9.42
N GLU A 44 10.09 -4.44 8.18
CA GLU A 44 10.83 -4.87 7.00
C GLU A 44 11.44 -3.72 6.18
N ALA A 45 10.81 -2.53 6.19
CA ALA A 45 11.16 -1.47 5.24
C ALA A 45 12.23 -0.49 5.74
N ILE A 46 12.47 -0.40 7.05
CA ILE A 46 13.47 0.52 7.62
C ILE A 46 14.49 -0.28 8.43
N VAL A 47 15.72 -0.38 7.93
CA VAL A 47 16.84 -1.07 8.60
C VAL A 47 17.99 -0.09 8.78
N GLY A 48 18.33 0.24 10.04
CA GLY A 48 19.51 1.05 10.37
C GLY A 48 19.59 2.39 9.64
N ASN A 49 18.46 3.10 9.51
CA ASN A 49 18.25 4.35 8.76
C ASN A 49 18.24 4.24 7.22
N CYS A 50 18.30 3.04 6.66
CA CYS A 50 18.19 2.82 5.22
C CYS A 50 16.85 2.17 4.88
N LEU A 51 16.31 2.56 3.71
CA LEU A 51 15.09 1.98 3.17
C LEU A 51 15.42 0.68 2.44
N SER A 52 14.74 -0.40 2.82
CA SER A 52 14.88 -1.69 2.16
C SER A 52 13.94 -1.75 0.94
N GLU A 53 14.51 -1.62 -0.27
CA GLU A 53 13.72 -1.52 -1.52
C GLU A 53 12.85 -2.74 -1.78
N GLN A 54 13.42 -3.95 -1.68
CA GLN A 54 12.72 -5.18 -2.05
C GLN A 54 11.52 -5.48 -1.13
N PRO A 55 11.66 -5.49 0.22
CA PRO A 55 10.51 -5.68 1.09
C PRO A 55 9.45 -4.59 0.92
N LEU A 56 9.86 -3.32 0.76
CA LEU A 56 8.89 -2.25 0.54
C LEU A 56 8.16 -2.41 -0.80
N TYR A 57 8.85 -2.73 -1.88
CA TYR A 57 8.24 -2.90 -3.20
C TYR A 57 7.21 -4.03 -3.22
N TYR A 58 7.47 -5.14 -2.54
CA TYR A 58 6.54 -6.27 -2.44
C TYR A 58 5.55 -6.19 -1.28
N SER A 59 5.70 -5.23 -0.36
CA SER A 59 4.78 -5.05 0.77
C SER A 59 3.34 -4.82 0.30
N LYS A 60 2.36 -5.33 1.06
CA LYS A 60 0.94 -5.04 0.82
C LYS A 60 0.69 -3.55 1.00
N VAL A 61 -0.10 -2.94 0.11
CA VAL A 61 -0.54 -1.55 0.28
C VAL A 61 -1.36 -1.46 1.57
N ILE A 62 -1.14 -0.42 2.39
CA ILE A 62 -1.79 -0.29 3.72
C ILE A 62 -3.30 -0.57 3.64
N PHE A 63 -3.99 0.03 2.66
CA PHE A 63 -5.36 -0.30 2.26
C PHE A 63 -5.67 0.28 0.87
N GLU A 64 -6.63 -0.31 0.15
CA GLU A 64 -7.06 0.19 -1.17
C GLU A 64 -7.95 1.44 -1.06
N GLU A 65 -9.04 1.34 -0.30
CA GLU A 65 -10.01 2.42 -0.13
C GLU A 65 -10.21 2.76 1.35
N ASN A 66 -10.36 4.05 1.66
CA ASN A 66 -10.60 4.48 3.03
C ASN A 66 -12.09 4.33 3.38
N ASN A 67 -12.50 3.22 4.02
CA ASN A 67 -13.90 3.01 4.38
C ASN A 67 -14.34 3.89 5.55
N TRP A 68 -13.40 4.43 6.35
CA TRP A 68 -13.75 5.40 7.38
C TRP A 68 -14.37 6.65 6.76
N LEU A 69 -13.80 7.19 5.67
CA LEU A 69 -14.42 8.32 4.96
C LEU A 69 -15.82 8.01 4.43
N LYS A 70 -16.09 6.75 4.07
CA LYS A 70 -17.41 6.31 3.57
C LYS A 70 -18.46 6.18 4.68
N TYR A 71 -18.06 5.79 5.88
CA TYR A 71 -18.99 5.41 6.94
C TYR A 71 -18.93 6.30 8.19
N ASN A 72 -17.96 7.21 8.32
CA ASN A 72 -17.75 8.02 9.53
C ASN A 72 -19.02 8.73 10.03
N TYR A 73 -19.83 9.28 9.13
CA TYR A 73 -21.07 9.99 9.47
C TYR A 73 -22.08 9.09 10.21
N MET A 74 -22.06 7.77 9.98
CA MET A 74 -22.92 6.83 10.70
C MET A 74 -22.54 6.68 12.18
N PHE A 75 -21.32 7.07 12.55
CA PHE A 75 -20.72 6.90 13.87
C PHE A 75 -20.49 8.21 14.63
N ALA A 76 -20.56 9.36 13.96
CA ALA A 76 -20.29 10.69 14.54
C ALA A 76 -21.03 10.92 15.86
N ASP A 77 -22.35 10.74 15.87
CA ASP A 77 -23.19 10.96 17.05
C ASP A 77 -23.15 9.80 18.07
N LYS A 78 -22.59 8.64 17.69
CA LYS A 78 -22.66 7.40 18.48
C LYS A 78 -21.38 7.13 19.28
N LEU A 79 -20.24 7.57 18.78
CA LEU A 79 -18.93 7.35 19.43
C LEU A 79 -18.61 8.40 20.50
N GLY A 80 -19.16 9.61 20.35
CA GLY A 80 -18.73 10.79 21.10
C GLY A 80 -17.40 11.33 20.55
N ALA A 81 -17.19 12.65 20.71
CA ALA A 81 -16.13 13.40 20.05
C ALA A 81 -14.73 12.76 20.20
N SER A 82 -14.31 12.43 21.42
CA SER A 82 -12.97 11.89 21.68
C SER A 82 -12.71 10.53 21.00
N ASN A 83 -13.67 9.59 21.04
CA ASN A 83 -13.48 8.28 20.39
C ASN A 83 -13.52 8.41 18.86
N PHE A 84 -14.40 9.28 18.36
CA PHE A 84 -14.47 9.58 16.93
C PHE A 84 -13.14 10.16 16.43
N GLU A 85 -12.61 11.16 17.12
CA GLU A 85 -11.32 11.78 16.79
C GLU A 85 -10.15 10.78 16.84
N THR A 86 -10.17 9.85 17.80
CA THR A 86 -9.16 8.79 17.89
C THR A 86 -9.14 7.91 16.65
N ILE A 87 -10.30 7.45 16.18
CA ILE A 87 -10.41 6.62 14.98
C ILE A 87 -10.07 7.46 13.73
N ASP A 88 -10.56 8.69 13.67
CA ASP A 88 -10.29 9.60 12.55
C ASP A 88 -8.79 9.89 12.40
N LYS A 89 -8.10 10.14 13.51
CA LYS A 89 -6.64 10.33 13.54
C LYS A 89 -5.90 9.08 13.09
N PHE A 90 -6.33 7.88 13.51
CA PHE A 90 -5.76 6.62 13.03
C PHE A 90 -5.83 6.50 11.51
N PHE A 91 -7.00 6.71 10.91
CA PHE A 91 -7.16 6.64 9.45
C PHE A 91 -6.39 7.73 8.71
N LYS A 92 -6.28 8.94 9.27
CA LYS A 92 -5.44 10.02 8.71
C LYS A 92 -3.97 9.64 8.68
N ILE A 93 -3.44 9.12 9.79
CA ILE A 93 -2.04 8.65 9.86
C ILE A 93 -1.81 7.48 8.90
N ALA A 94 -2.73 6.50 8.86
CA ALA A 94 -2.64 5.39 7.92
C ALA A 94 -2.66 5.85 6.45
N GLN A 95 -3.45 6.88 6.13
CA GLN A 95 -3.48 7.49 4.81
C GLN A 95 -2.16 8.21 4.48
N GLU A 96 -1.56 8.95 5.43
CA GLU A 96 -0.24 9.57 5.26
C GLU A 96 0.82 8.50 4.93
N ILE A 97 0.87 7.42 5.70
CA ILE A 97 1.80 6.29 5.49
C ILE A 97 1.57 5.65 4.12
N LYS A 98 0.31 5.35 3.78
CA LYS A 98 -0.07 4.79 2.47
C LYS A 98 0.45 5.66 1.32
N THR A 99 0.22 6.96 1.39
CA THR A 99 0.63 7.89 0.34
C THR A 99 2.15 7.84 0.14
N GLN A 100 2.94 7.88 1.22
CA GLN A 100 4.40 7.76 1.14
C GLN A 100 4.84 6.39 0.59
N GLN A 101 4.23 5.31 1.07
CA GLN A 101 4.50 3.94 0.58
C GLN A 101 4.29 3.83 -0.93
N ILE A 102 3.18 4.36 -1.45
CA ILE A 102 2.86 4.33 -2.89
C ILE A 102 3.87 5.14 -3.68
N PHE A 103 4.23 6.36 -3.24
CA PHE A 103 5.23 7.17 -3.93
C PHE A 103 6.58 6.47 -4.04
N ILE A 104 7.03 5.83 -2.96
CA ILE A 104 8.30 5.09 -2.94
C ILE A 104 8.22 3.87 -3.87
N LYS A 105 7.12 3.09 -3.81
CA LYS A 105 6.88 1.97 -4.73
C LYS A 105 6.92 2.41 -6.19
N MET A 106 6.29 3.54 -6.52
CA MET A 106 6.33 4.10 -7.88
C MET A 106 7.75 4.47 -8.30
N LYS A 107 8.57 5.04 -7.41
CA LYS A 107 9.97 5.35 -7.73
C LYS A 107 10.82 4.11 -7.97
N ILE A 108 10.60 3.05 -7.21
CA ILE A 108 11.25 1.75 -7.44
C ILE A 108 10.81 1.19 -8.81
N GLN A 109 9.51 1.23 -9.10
CA GLN A 109 8.98 0.79 -10.40
C GLN A 109 9.58 1.60 -11.57
N ASP A 110 9.64 2.92 -11.47
CA ASP A 110 10.21 3.81 -12.49
C ASP A 110 11.68 3.44 -12.75
N SER A 111 12.45 3.18 -11.69
CA SER A 111 13.85 2.76 -11.80
C SER A 111 14.00 1.41 -12.49
N ILE A 112 13.18 0.43 -12.12
CA ILE A 112 13.15 -0.89 -12.79
C ILE A 112 12.82 -0.72 -14.28
N ASN A 113 11.79 0.05 -14.60
CA ASN A 113 11.36 0.30 -15.97
C ASN A 113 12.46 0.99 -16.79
N ALA A 114 13.14 1.99 -16.21
CA ALA A 114 14.26 2.67 -16.86
C ALA A 114 15.42 1.71 -17.17
N LYS A 115 15.82 0.88 -16.20
CA LYS A 115 16.87 -0.14 -16.38
C LYS A 115 16.52 -1.11 -17.51
N CYS A 116 15.29 -1.63 -17.51
CA CYS A 116 14.79 -2.50 -18.58
C CYS A 116 14.82 -1.79 -19.94
N SER A 117 14.39 -0.53 -20.00
CA SER A 117 14.32 0.24 -21.24
C SER A 117 15.72 0.48 -21.83
N PHE A 118 16.69 0.87 -21.01
CA PHE A 118 18.08 1.03 -21.44
C PHE A 118 18.72 -0.29 -21.87
N TYR A 119 18.45 -1.39 -21.14
CA TYR A 119 18.90 -2.72 -21.54
C TYR A 119 18.38 -3.09 -22.93
N TYR A 120 17.06 -2.96 -23.15
CA TYR A 120 16.45 -3.30 -24.44
C TYR A 120 16.96 -2.40 -25.56
N LEU A 121 17.08 -1.09 -25.33
CA LEU A 121 17.65 -0.16 -26.31
C LEU A 121 19.07 -0.60 -26.72
N GLN A 122 19.91 -0.97 -25.76
CA GLN A 122 21.25 -1.49 -26.05
C GLN A 122 21.19 -2.79 -26.86
N GLN A 123 20.31 -3.75 -26.51
CA GLN A 123 20.19 -5.01 -27.25
C GLN A 123 19.71 -4.77 -28.70
N TYR A 124 18.72 -3.91 -28.91
CA TYR A 124 18.23 -3.58 -30.25
C TYR A 124 19.31 -2.92 -31.10
N ASN A 125 20.09 -1.99 -30.53
CA ASN A 125 21.19 -1.36 -31.25
C ASN A 125 22.26 -2.38 -31.69
N ARG A 126 22.57 -3.38 -30.85
CA ARG A 126 23.50 -4.47 -31.20
C ARG A 126 22.98 -5.34 -32.35
N LEU A 127 21.69 -5.70 -32.30
CA LEU A 127 21.05 -6.45 -33.38
C LEU A 127 21.11 -5.66 -34.70
N ASN A 128 20.77 -4.37 -34.67
CA ASN A 128 20.84 -3.50 -35.85
C ASN A 128 22.26 -3.41 -36.42
N GLN A 129 23.29 -3.30 -35.56
CA GLN A 129 24.69 -3.29 -35.98
C GLN A 129 25.10 -4.61 -36.66
N THR A 130 24.54 -5.74 -36.21
CA THR A 130 24.83 -7.07 -36.78
C THR A 130 24.32 -7.20 -38.22
N VAL A 131 23.19 -6.56 -38.54
CA VAL A 131 22.65 -6.53 -39.91
C VAL A 131 23.64 -5.88 -40.88
N SER A 132 24.28 -4.79 -40.46
CA SER A 132 25.26 -4.05 -41.28
C SER A 132 26.69 -4.62 -41.20
N ASP A 133 26.93 -5.65 -40.39
CA ASP A 133 28.23 -6.29 -40.24
C ASP A 133 28.54 -7.23 -41.41
N ILE A 134 29.77 -7.15 -41.92
CA ILE A 134 30.26 -7.91 -43.07
C ILE A 134 31.10 -9.14 -42.68
N ARG A 135 31.41 -9.31 -41.39
CA ARG A 135 32.19 -10.45 -40.90
C ARG A 135 31.40 -11.76 -41.00
N GLU A 136 32.07 -12.85 -41.35
CA GLU A 136 31.44 -14.18 -41.48
C GLU A 136 30.88 -14.71 -40.14
N ASN A 137 31.53 -14.40 -39.02
CA ASN A 137 31.15 -14.85 -37.68
C ASN A 137 30.25 -13.85 -36.91
N LYS A 138 29.66 -12.87 -37.59
CA LYS A 138 28.89 -11.77 -36.96
C LYS A 138 27.75 -12.22 -36.05
N GLU A 139 27.01 -13.26 -36.43
CA GLU A 139 25.88 -13.76 -35.64
C GLU A 139 26.37 -14.41 -34.34
N GLN A 140 27.44 -15.20 -34.42
CA GLN A 140 28.05 -15.83 -33.26
C GLN A 140 28.60 -14.78 -32.28
N LEU A 141 29.29 -13.75 -32.80
CA LEU A 141 29.78 -12.64 -31.98
C LEU A 141 28.64 -11.88 -31.30
N CYS A 142 27.56 -11.60 -32.05
CA CYS A 142 26.37 -10.96 -31.49
C CYS A 142 25.76 -11.78 -30.36
N MET A 143 25.58 -13.10 -30.56
CA MET A 143 25.03 -13.98 -29.52
C MET A 143 25.88 -13.99 -28.25
N GLN A 144 27.21 -14.06 -28.37
CA GLN A 144 28.13 -14.00 -27.24
C GLN A 144 28.00 -12.68 -26.47
N ASP A 145 27.95 -11.56 -27.19
CA ASP A 145 27.81 -10.23 -26.61
C ASP A 145 26.47 -10.01 -25.90
N LEU A 146 25.36 -10.50 -26.48
CA LEU A 146 24.03 -10.45 -25.86
C LEU A 146 24.02 -11.27 -24.57
N GLN A 147 24.59 -12.48 -24.57
CA GLN A 147 24.69 -13.33 -23.39
C GLN A 147 25.54 -12.68 -22.29
N TYR A 148 26.71 -12.14 -22.65
CA TYR A 148 27.58 -11.45 -21.71
C TYR A 148 26.90 -10.21 -21.10
N THR A 149 26.26 -9.39 -21.93
CA THR A 149 25.53 -8.20 -21.46
C THR A 149 24.40 -8.59 -20.51
N LYS A 150 23.62 -9.64 -20.84
CA LYS A 150 22.58 -10.15 -19.95
C LYS A 150 23.14 -10.62 -18.60
N ALA A 151 24.30 -11.27 -18.60
CA ALA A 151 24.97 -11.70 -17.37
C ALA A 151 25.40 -10.49 -16.52
N LEU A 152 25.93 -9.43 -17.14
CA LEU A 152 26.32 -8.20 -16.44
C LEU A 152 25.12 -7.50 -15.80
N TYR A 153 24.01 -7.34 -16.54
CA TYR A 153 22.81 -6.67 -16.01
C TYR A 153 22.14 -7.44 -14.86
N ASN A 154 22.30 -8.76 -14.83
CA ASN A 154 21.78 -9.61 -13.74
C ASN A 154 22.77 -9.78 -12.58
N ASN A 155 23.98 -9.20 -12.65
CA ASN A 155 24.95 -9.27 -11.58
C ASN A 155 24.61 -8.25 -10.48
N PRO A 156 24.27 -8.68 -9.24
CA PRO A 156 23.93 -7.76 -8.16
C PRO A 156 25.03 -6.75 -7.82
N ALA A 157 26.31 -7.11 -8.03
CA ALA A 157 27.45 -6.24 -7.76
C ALA A 157 27.58 -5.07 -8.76
N LEU A 158 26.97 -5.20 -9.94
CA LEU A 158 26.97 -4.16 -10.98
C LEU A 158 25.63 -3.44 -11.09
N SER A 159 24.68 -3.75 -10.20
CA SER A 159 23.35 -3.16 -10.23
C SER A 159 23.42 -1.68 -9.81
N ILE A 160 22.86 -0.80 -10.63
CA ILE A 160 22.61 0.59 -10.24
C ILE A 160 21.43 0.57 -9.28
N GLY A 161 21.65 0.97 -8.02
CA GLY A 161 20.59 1.07 -7.02
C GLY A 161 19.50 2.08 -7.40
N THR A 162 18.30 1.95 -6.84
CA THR A 162 17.27 2.97 -7.05
C THR A 162 17.67 4.21 -6.26
N TYR A 163 17.77 5.36 -6.93
CA TYR A 163 17.93 6.62 -6.21
C TYR A 163 16.59 7.06 -5.61
N ILE A 164 16.45 6.88 -4.29
CA ILE A 164 15.31 7.36 -3.50
C ILE A 164 15.79 8.53 -2.66
N HIS A 165 15.21 9.70 -2.87
CA HIS A 165 15.59 10.90 -2.13
C HIS A 165 15.28 10.73 -0.64
N GLN A 166 16.21 11.13 0.24
CA GLN A 166 16.12 10.92 1.68
C GLN A 166 14.82 11.47 2.30
N GLU A 167 14.32 12.60 1.80
CA GLU A 167 13.04 13.18 2.25
C GLU A 167 11.83 12.22 2.12
N LEU A 168 11.82 11.31 1.14
CA LEU A 168 10.77 10.29 1.04
C LEU A 168 10.88 9.26 2.17
N CYS A 169 12.11 8.88 2.52
CA CYS A 169 12.38 7.99 3.65
C CYS A 169 11.98 8.66 4.97
N ASN A 170 12.38 9.91 5.17
CA ASN A 170 12.02 10.71 6.35
C ASN A 170 10.49 10.86 6.48
N GLY A 171 9.79 11.07 5.36
CA GLY A 171 8.34 11.16 5.32
C GLY A 171 7.65 9.87 5.76
N LEU A 172 8.11 8.72 5.25
CA LEU A 172 7.59 7.41 5.64
C LEU A 172 7.88 7.12 7.13
N GLU A 173 9.12 7.32 7.57
CA GLU A 173 9.53 7.11 8.95
C GLU A 173 8.71 7.97 9.92
N LYS A 174 8.52 9.26 9.61
CA LYS A 174 7.68 10.16 10.40
C LYS A 174 6.25 9.64 10.53
N GLY A 175 5.66 9.10 9.46
CA GLY A 175 4.35 8.45 9.50
C GLY A 175 4.33 7.24 10.42
N LEU A 176 5.29 6.32 10.24
CA LEU A 176 5.43 5.09 11.03
C LEU A 176 5.71 5.32 12.52
N ASN A 177 6.35 6.45 12.86
CA ASN A 177 6.61 6.85 14.24
C ASN A 177 5.38 7.49 14.91
N LYS A 178 4.50 8.14 14.14
CA LYS A 178 3.20 8.64 14.64
C LYS A 178 2.15 7.54 14.81
N TYR A 179 2.29 6.44 14.07
CA TYR A 179 1.34 5.33 14.10
C TYR A 179 1.24 4.73 15.51
N GLN A 180 0.01 4.49 15.92
CA GLN A 180 -0.33 3.78 17.16
C GLN A 180 -1.44 2.78 16.85
N ARG A 181 -1.27 1.56 17.35
CA ARG A 181 -2.30 0.53 17.33
C ARG A 181 -3.52 1.00 18.12
N ILE A 182 -4.73 0.78 17.58
CA ILE A 182 -5.98 1.13 18.25
C ILE A 182 -6.84 -0.09 18.57
N SER A 183 -6.57 -1.26 17.98
CA SER A 183 -7.20 -2.50 18.40
C SER A 183 -6.92 -2.76 19.88
N GLY A 184 -7.99 -3.03 20.62
CA GLY A 184 -7.96 -3.18 22.08
C GLY A 184 -8.16 -1.88 22.87
N ASN A 185 -8.11 -0.70 22.25
CA ASN A 185 -8.41 0.55 22.95
C ASN A 185 -9.92 0.80 23.10
N ILE A 186 -10.27 1.80 23.93
CA ILE A 186 -11.67 2.15 24.24
C ILE A 186 -12.43 2.60 22.98
N ALA A 187 -11.79 3.34 22.07
CA ALA A 187 -12.43 3.82 20.85
C ALA A 187 -12.81 2.67 19.91
N PHE A 188 -11.92 1.69 19.72
CA PHE A 188 -12.17 0.48 18.94
C PHE A 188 -13.25 -0.40 19.55
N GLN A 189 -13.21 -0.62 20.88
CA GLN A 189 -14.26 -1.35 21.59
C GLN A 189 -15.61 -0.67 21.44
N LYS A 190 -15.65 0.67 21.52
CA LYS A 190 -16.88 1.44 21.36
C LYS A 190 -17.41 1.39 19.91
N LEU A 191 -16.54 1.41 18.90
CA LEU A 191 -16.92 1.17 17.51
C LEU A 191 -17.63 -0.18 17.35
N CYS A 192 -17.04 -1.24 17.89
CA CYS A 192 -17.60 -2.58 17.83
C CYS A 192 -18.95 -2.66 18.57
N LYS A 193 -19.02 -2.06 19.76
CA LYS A 193 -20.26 -1.99 20.56
C LYS A 193 -21.38 -1.24 19.83
N VAL A 194 -21.07 -0.11 19.19
CA VAL A 194 -22.03 0.66 18.38
C VAL A 194 -22.58 -0.15 17.21
N GLY A 195 -21.72 -0.96 16.57
CA GLY A 195 -22.11 -1.89 15.52
C GLY A 195 -22.84 -3.15 15.98
N GLY A 196 -22.89 -3.42 17.29
CA GLY A 196 -23.41 -4.68 17.82
C GLY A 196 -22.56 -5.89 17.40
N ILE A 197 -21.24 -5.71 17.30
CA ILE A 197 -20.26 -6.74 16.93
C ILE A 197 -19.25 -6.97 18.05
N ILE A 198 -18.68 -8.17 18.08
CA ILE A 198 -17.63 -8.54 19.04
C ILE A 198 -16.36 -7.76 18.69
N SER A 199 -15.73 -7.14 19.68
CA SER A 199 -14.44 -6.44 19.54
C SER A 199 -13.31 -7.41 19.25
#